data_AF-A0A961NE16-F1
#
_entry.id   AF-A0A961NE16-F1
#
_cell.length_a   1.000
_cell.length_b   1.000
_cell.length_c   1.000
_cell.angle_alpha   90.00
_cell.angle_beta   90.00
_cell.angle_gamma   90.00
#
_symmetry.space_group_name_H-M   'P 1'
#
loop_
_entity.id
_entity.type
_entity.pdbx_description
1 polymer ?
#
loop_
_entity_poly.entity_id
_entity_poly.type
_entity_poly.pdbx_seq_one_letter_code
_entity_poly.pdbx_strand_id
1 'polypeptide(L)'
;MAQAVTFNGRKRVRKFFGHIAEVAEMPNLIEVQMSSYDQFLMVDEPEGGRADEGLQAVFKSVFPITDFSGAAMLEFVRYEFDPPKYDVEECRQRDMTYSAPLKVTLRLIVFDIDEDTGAKS
;
A
#
# COMPACT_ATOMS: atom_id res chain seq x y z
N MET A 1 -28.30 -26.11 -29.11
CA MET A 1 -27.64 -27.21 -28.38
C MET A 1 -27.20 -26.65 -27.05
N ALA A 2 -27.75 -27.11 -25.93
CA ALA A 2 -27.42 -26.57 -24.61
C ALA A 2 -26.00 -26.98 -24.23
N GLN A 3 -25.06 -26.04 -24.20
CA GLN A 3 -23.74 -26.26 -23.62
C GLN A 3 -23.89 -26.36 -22.10
N ALA A 4 -23.40 -27.47 -21.54
CA ALA A 4 -23.40 -27.74 -20.12
C ALA A 4 -21.95 -27.89 -19.65
N VAL A 5 -21.49 -26.95 -18.82
CA VAL A 5 -20.27 -27.04 -18.00
C VAL A 5 -20.57 -26.16 -16.78
N THR A 6 -20.46 -26.57 -15.50
CA THR A 6 -19.36 -27.20 -14.76
C THR A 6 -19.89 -28.09 -13.64
N PHE A 7 -19.23 -29.23 -13.38
CA PHE A 7 -19.56 -30.19 -12.32
C PHE A 7 -18.66 -29.99 -11.10
N ASN A 8 -19.06 -29.11 -10.18
CA ASN A 8 -18.43 -28.94 -8.84
C ASN A 8 -19.39 -29.42 -7.73
N GLY A 9 -19.66 -30.74 -7.69
CA GLY A 9 -20.36 -31.40 -6.57
C GLY A 9 -21.83 -31.04 -6.34
N ARG A 10 -22.42 -30.11 -7.10
CA ARG A 10 -23.83 -29.76 -7.00
C ARG A 10 -24.66 -30.62 -7.96
N LYS A 11 -25.57 -31.43 -7.40
CA LYS A 11 -26.53 -32.29 -8.13
C LYS A 11 -27.51 -31.54 -9.07
N ARG A 12 -27.40 -30.21 -9.22
CA ARG A 12 -28.36 -29.39 -9.97
C ARG A 12 -27.70 -28.77 -11.20
N VAL A 13 -28.13 -29.23 -12.38
CA VAL A 13 -27.69 -28.70 -13.67
C VAL A 13 -28.42 -27.38 -13.96
N ARG A 14 -27.66 -26.32 -14.29
CA ARG A 14 -28.20 -25.06 -14.80
C ARG A 14 -28.16 -25.12 -16.33
N LYS A 15 -29.32 -24.94 -16.98
CA LYS A 15 -29.42 -24.82 -18.44
C LYS A 15 -29.33 -23.35 -18.84
N PHE A 16 -28.52 -23.04 -19.84
CA PHE A 16 -28.41 -21.71 -20.45
C PHE A 16 -29.04 -21.75 -21.86
N PHE A 17 -29.79 -20.71 -22.21
CA PHE A 17 -30.50 -20.60 -23.51
C PHE A 17 -30.03 -19.41 -24.35
N GLY A 18 -28.96 -18.71 -23.91
CA GLY A 18 -28.36 -17.61 -24.67
C GLY A 18 -27.65 -18.13 -25.93
N HIS A 19 -27.75 -17.37 -27.02
CA HIS A 19 -27.12 -17.69 -28.31
C HIS A 19 -25.79 -16.97 -28.54
N ILE A 20 -25.53 -15.90 -27.79
CA ILE A 20 -24.30 -15.10 -27.86
C ILE A 20 -23.24 -15.79 -27.00
N ALA A 21 -22.07 -16.05 -27.60
CA ALA A 21 -20.93 -16.58 -26.87
C ALA A 21 -20.29 -15.50 -25.99
N GLU A 22 -19.90 -15.89 -24.78
CA GLU A 22 -19.12 -15.03 -23.89
C GLU A 22 -17.71 -14.86 -24.49
N VAL A 23 -17.33 -13.61 -24.77
CA VAL A 23 -16.08 -13.29 -25.49
C VAL A 23 -14.92 -13.02 -24.54
N ALA A 24 -15.22 -12.66 -23.30
CA ALA A 24 -14.26 -12.40 -22.24
C ALA A 24 -14.76 -13.01 -20.94
N GLU A 25 -13.85 -13.59 -20.15
CA GLU A 25 -14.19 -14.17 -18.87
C GLU A 25 -14.56 -13.09 -17.85
N MET A 26 -15.39 -13.47 -16.86
CA MET A 26 -15.74 -12.58 -15.77
C MET A 26 -14.49 -12.19 -14.97
N PRO A 27 -14.18 -10.88 -14.85
CA PRO A 27 -13.00 -10.44 -14.12
C PRO A 27 -13.18 -10.65 -12.62
N ASN A 28 -12.09 -10.52 -11.88
CA ASN A 28 -12.14 -10.54 -10.43
C ASN A 28 -12.87 -9.28 -9.91
N LEU A 29 -14.06 -9.48 -9.34
CA LEU A 29 -14.95 -8.40 -8.91
C LEU A 29 -14.40 -7.57 -7.72
N ILE A 30 -13.39 -8.08 -7.01
CA ILE A 30 -12.74 -7.38 -5.88
C ILE A 30 -11.37 -6.81 -6.24
N GLU A 31 -10.92 -6.99 -7.48
CA GLU A 31 -9.59 -6.60 -7.95
C GLU A 31 -9.31 -5.11 -7.76
N VAL A 32 -10.29 -4.26 -8.06
CA VAL A 32 -10.15 -2.81 -7.90
C VAL A 32 -9.84 -2.43 -6.45
N GLN A 33 -10.47 -3.10 -5.49
CA GLN A 33 -10.25 -2.82 -4.07
C GLN A 33 -8.88 -3.30 -3.60
N MET A 34 -8.47 -4.49 -4.03
CA MET A 34 -7.16 -5.06 -3.72
C MET A 34 -6.03 -4.24 -4.33
N SER A 35 -6.08 -4.04 -5.66
CA SER A 35 -5.05 -3.31 -6.41
C SER A 35 -4.87 -1.86 -5.94
N SER A 36 -5.98 -1.15 -5.64
CA SER A 36 -5.89 0.22 -5.13
C SER A 36 -5.18 0.29 -3.77
N TYR A 37 -5.39 -0.69 -2.90
CA TYR A 37 -4.77 -0.71 -1.58
C TYR A 37 -3.30 -1.17 -1.66
N ASP A 38 -3.01 -2.16 -2.49
CA ASP A 38 -1.64 -2.64 -2.75
C ASP A 38 -0.77 -1.52 -3.35
N GLN A 39 -1.30 -0.77 -4.33
CA GLN A 39 -0.62 0.38 -4.91
C GLN A 39 -0.42 1.51 -3.89
N PHE A 40 -1.37 1.72 -2.99
CA PHE A 40 -1.25 2.75 -1.96
C PHE A 40 -0.16 2.40 -0.92
N LEU A 41 -0.14 1.14 -0.47
CA LEU A 41 0.76 0.70 0.60
C LEU A 41 2.18 0.42 0.14
N MET A 42 2.37 -0.17 -1.05
CA MET A 42 3.67 -0.66 -1.55
C MET A 42 4.50 -1.35 -0.45
N VAL A 43 3.89 -2.37 0.17
CA VAL A 43 4.44 -3.07 1.34
C VAL A 43 5.87 -3.54 1.09
N ASP A 44 6.06 -4.29 0.00
CA ASP A 44 7.36 -4.74 -0.45
C ASP A 44 8.05 -3.65 -1.30
N GLU A 45 9.30 -3.36 -0.97
CA GLU A 45 10.11 -2.44 -1.78
C GLU A 45 10.61 -3.17 -3.05
N PRO A 46 10.25 -2.68 -4.26
CA PRO A 46 10.71 -3.31 -5.50
C PRO A 46 12.20 -3.07 -5.74
N GLU A 47 12.83 -3.95 -6.51
CA GLU A 47 14.22 -3.78 -6.94
C GLU A 47 14.34 -2.49 -7.78
N GLY A 48 15.08 -1.51 -7.26
CA GLY A 48 15.19 -0.17 -7.85
C GLY A 48 14.53 0.95 -7.04
N GLY A 49 13.85 0.61 -5.93
CA GLY A 49 13.23 1.56 -5.02
C GLY A 49 11.78 1.88 -5.37
N ARG A 50 11.05 2.47 -4.40
CA ARG A 50 9.63 2.79 -4.57
C ARG A 50 9.43 3.98 -5.52
N ALA A 51 8.43 3.86 -6.40
CA ALA A 51 7.92 4.96 -7.20
C ALA A 51 7.28 6.05 -6.31
N ASP A 52 7.18 7.26 -6.83
CA ASP A 52 6.64 8.42 -6.11
C ASP A 52 5.11 8.43 -6.15
N GLU A 53 4.51 7.39 -5.59
CA GLU A 53 3.08 7.16 -5.51
C GLU A 53 2.68 6.68 -4.10
N GLY A 54 1.37 6.63 -3.81
CA GLY A 54 0.85 6.12 -2.55
C GLY A 54 1.45 6.80 -1.32
N LEU A 55 1.83 6.02 -0.32
CA LEU A 55 2.49 6.52 0.89
C LEU A 55 3.85 7.18 0.63
N GLN A 56 4.60 6.71 -0.37
CA GLN A 56 5.90 7.28 -0.71
C GLN A 56 5.76 8.74 -1.16
N ALA A 57 4.77 9.02 -2.02
CA ALA A 57 4.44 10.38 -2.47
C ALA A 57 4.03 11.29 -1.31
N VAL A 58 3.26 10.76 -0.35
CA VAL A 58 2.81 11.51 0.82
C VAL A 58 3.99 11.88 1.72
N PHE A 59 4.93 10.98 1.97
CA PHE A 59 6.12 11.31 2.74
C PHE A 59 7.01 12.32 2.00
N LYS A 60 7.21 12.15 0.69
CA LYS A 60 7.99 13.08 -0.13
C LYS A 60 7.36 14.45 -0.30
N SER A 61 6.04 14.60 -0.11
CA SER A 61 5.38 15.90 -0.19
C SER A 61 5.47 16.70 1.11
N VAL A 62 5.60 16.01 2.24
CA VAL A 62 5.70 16.62 3.58
C VAL A 62 7.16 16.89 3.96
N PHE A 63 8.08 16.02 3.58
CA PHE A 63 9.51 16.16 3.86
C PHE A 63 10.25 16.72 2.63
N PRO A 64 11.30 17.54 2.83
CA PRO A 64 11.96 17.85 4.09
C PRO A 64 11.23 18.90 4.94
N ILE A 65 11.36 18.77 6.27
CA ILE A 65 10.89 19.76 7.23
C ILE A 65 12.11 20.50 7.81
N THR A 66 12.15 21.81 7.67
CA THR A 66 13.22 22.67 8.22
C THR A 66 12.73 23.40 9.46
N ASP A 67 13.61 23.58 10.46
CA ASP A 67 13.30 24.45 11.59
C ASP A 67 13.28 25.94 11.19
N PHE A 68 12.76 26.80 12.08
CA PHE A 68 12.65 28.25 11.84
C PHE A 68 14.02 28.96 11.73
N SER A 69 15.02 28.52 12.50
CA SER A 69 16.40 29.02 12.43
C SER A 69 17.18 28.53 11.19
N GLY A 70 16.65 27.53 10.49
CA GLY A 70 17.33 26.81 9.42
C GLY A 70 18.56 26.02 9.88
N ALA A 71 18.65 25.68 11.18
CA ALA A 71 19.79 24.97 11.79
C ALA A 71 19.63 23.45 11.72
N ALA A 72 18.40 22.95 11.64
CA ALA A 72 18.10 21.54 11.47
C ALA A 72 17.08 21.28 10.36
N MET A 73 17.21 20.11 9.72
CA MET A 73 16.32 19.60 8.70
C MET A 73 16.05 18.11 8.90
N LEU A 74 14.79 17.70 8.78
CA LEU A 74 14.38 16.31 8.77
C LEU A 74 14.12 15.86 7.33
N GLU A 75 14.75 14.76 6.93
CA GLU A 75 14.54 14.09 5.65
C GLU A 75 13.90 12.72 5.84
N PHE A 76 13.02 12.36 4.92
CA PHE A 76 12.47 11.02 4.83
C PHE A 76 13.40 10.11 4.03
N VAL A 77 13.74 8.93 4.58
CA VAL A 77 14.62 7.95 3.91
C VAL A 77 13.81 6.78 3.35
N ARG A 78 13.04 6.10 4.21
CA ARG A 78 12.21 4.94 3.84
C ARG A 78 11.13 4.66 4.87
N TYR A 79 10.15 3.84 4.51
CA TYR A 79 9.21 3.23 5.45
C TYR A 79 9.16 1.70 5.28
N GLU A 80 8.74 1.00 6.33
CA GLU A 80 8.54 -0.44 6.35
C GLU A 80 7.34 -0.80 7.21
N PHE A 81 6.68 -1.91 6.89
CA PHE A 81 5.58 -2.44 7.69
C PHE A 81 6.07 -3.59 8.55
N ASP A 82 5.75 -3.55 9.84
CA ASP A 82 5.87 -4.72 10.69
C ASP A 82 4.69 -5.67 10.44
N PRO A 83 4.85 -6.98 10.68
CA PRO A 83 3.74 -7.91 10.58
C PRO A 83 2.60 -7.54 11.55
N PRO A 84 1.34 -7.78 11.18
CA PRO A 84 0.21 -7.63 12.08
C PRO A 84 0.41 -8.42 13.38
N LYS A 85 -0.03 -7.84 14.50
CA LYS A 85 0.13 -8.45 15.83
C LYS A 85 -0.70 -9.73 16.02
N TYR A 86 -1.85 -9.80 15.34
CA TYR A 86 -2.84 -10.87 15.46
C TYR A 86 -3.36 -11.20 14.07
N ASP A 87 -3.94 -12.40 13.92
CA ASP A 87 -4.59 -12.79 12.68
C ASP A 87 -6.03 -12.25 12.58
N VAL A 88 -6.67 -12.49 11.43
CA VAL A 88 -8.02 -12.00 11.14
C VAL A 88 -9.07 -12.68 12.03
N GLU A 89 -8.90 -13.95 12.39
CA GLU A 89 -9.87 -14.69 13.19
C GLU A 89 -9.87 -14.21 14.65
N GLU A 90 -8.69 -14.03 15.24
CA GLU A 90 -8.51 -13.49 16.57
C GLU A 90 -9.04 -12.07 16.68
N CYS A 91 -8.73 -11.21 15.70
CA CYS A 91 -9.26 -9.85 15.65
C CYS A 91 -10.80 -9.83 15.62
N ARG A 92 -11.43 -10.73 14.86
CA ARG A 92 -12.90 -10.84 14.81
C ARG A 92 -13.50 -11.35 16.12
N GLN A 93 -12.87 -12.31 16.77
CA GLN A 93 -13.39 -12.89 18.03
C GLN A 93 -13.29 -11.91 19.20
N ARG A 94 -12.28 -11.04 19.20
CA ARG A 94 -11.99 -10.10 20.29
C ARG A 94 -12.44 -8.67 20.00
N ASP A 95 -13.20 -8.44 18.93
CA ASP A 95 -13.63 -7.12 18.46
C ASP A 95 -12.46 -6.11 18.34
N MET A 96 -11.33 -6.57 17.78
CA MET A 96 -10.13 -5.76 17.55
C MET A 96 -9.96 -5.40 16.06
N THR A 97 -9.24 -4.31 15.78
CA THR A 97 -8.88 -3.94 14.42
C THR A 97 -7.66 -4.72 13.94
N TYR A 98 -7.78 -5.39 12.78
CA TYR A 98 -6.65 -6.01 12.09
C TYR A 98 -5.79 -4.92 11.44
N SER A 99 -4.55 -4.75 11.87
CA SER A 99 -3.64 -3.72 11.38
C SER A 99 -2.17 -4.10 11.52
N ALA A 100 -1.34 -3.53 10.65
CA ALA A 100 0.12 -3.60 10.67
C ALA A 100 0.72 -2.25 11.12
N PRO A 101 1.71 -2.23 12.02
CA PRO A 101 2.45 -1.01 12.33
C PRO A 101 3.28 -0.51 11.14
N LEU A 102 3.26 0.80 10.89
CA LEU A 102 4.12 1.48 9.92
C LEU A 102 5.30 2.13 10.63
N LYS A 103 6.53 1.76 10.27
CA LYS A 103 7.77 2.37 10.74
C LYS A 103 8.38 3.24 9.66
N VAL A 104 8.85 4.42 10.05
CA VAL A 104 9.47 5.39 9.14
C VAL A 104 10.88 5.69 9.62
N THR A 105 11.85 5.59 8.71
CA THR A 105 13.24 6.01 8.95
C THR A 105 13.42 7.44 8.47
N LEU A 106 13.69 8.32 9.42
CA LEU A 106 13.99 9.73 9.17
C LEU A 106 15.47 10.00 9.41
N ARG A 107 16.05 10.92 8.64
CA ARG A 107 17.40 11.43 8.83
C ARG A 107 17.32 12.86 9.33
N LEU A 108 17.94 13.13 10.47
CA LEU A 108 18.14 14.49 10.98
C LEU A 108 19.48 15.02 10.46
N ILE A 109 19.44 16.16 9.81
CA ILE A 109 20.61 16.93 9.36
C ILE A 109 20.68 18.18 10.24
N VAL A 110 21.84 18.44 10.83
CA VAL A 110 22.12 19.63 11.62
C VAL A 110 23.22 20.40 10.90
N PHE A 111 22.97 21.68 10.66
CA PHE A 111 23.90 22.62 10.04
C PHE A 111 24.61 23.41 11.13
N ASP A 112 25.91 23.61 10.96
CA ASP A 112 26.65 24.61 11.72
C ASP A 112 26.47 25.96 11.01
N ILE A 113 25.94 26.96 11.73
CA ILE A 113 25.66 28.28 11.18
C ILE A 113 26.72 29.23 11.74
N ASP A 114 27.61 29.68 10.85
CA ASP A 114 28.59 30.71 11.17
C ASP A 114 27.90 32.08 11.34
N GLU A 115 27.96 32.64 12.55
CA GLU A 115 27.25 33.89 12.92
C GLU A 115 27.75 35.12 12.14
N ASP A 116 28.98 35.09 11.61
CA ASP A 116 29.60 36.22 10.92
C ASP A 116 29.32 36.22 9.40
N THR A 117 29.20 35.03 8.80
CA THR A 117 29.06 34.86 7.33
C THR A 117 27.70 34.31 6.89
N GLY A 118 26.91 33.75 7.81
CA GLY A 118 25.64 33.07 7.51
C GLY A 118 25.80 31.82 6.64
N ALA A 119 27.03 31.33 6.47
CA ALA A 119 27.32 30.11 5.74
C ALA A 119 26.81 28.90 6.54
N LYS A 120 26.25 27.92 5.83
CA LYS A 120 25.79 26.64 6.39
C LYS A 120 26.76 25.55 5.98
N SER A 121 27.35 24.86 6.95
CA SER A 121 28.21 23.68 6.73
C SER A 121 27.67 22.45 7.43
#